data_AF-A0A178I1Q9-F1
#
_entry.id   AF-A0A178I1Q9-F1
#
_cell.length_a   1.000
_cell.length_b   1.000
_cell.length_c   1.000
_cell.angle_alpha   90.00
_cell.angle_beta   90.00
_cell.angle_gamma   90.00
#
_symmetry.space_group_name_H-M   'P 1'
#
loop_
_entity.id
_entity.type
_entity.pdbx_description
1 polymer ?
#
loop_
_entity_poly.entity_id
_entity_poly.type
_entity_poly.pdbx_seq_one_letter_code
_entity_poly.pdbx_strand_id
1 'polypeptide(L)'
;MTMPHIEPIPVTLITAPGQLVPLDADTALIRLPANSGHGHADGEVCIACASQTDVRALLYNLLEEQRREMRPAFRRVVVDARAVADPQQVVLALTGKLPAQALRDHSVARMFYLVGTA
;
A
#
# COMPACT_ATOMS: atom_id res chain seq x y z
N MET A 1 -26.67 -8.33 16.23
CA MET A 1 -25.90 -7.84 15.05
C MET A 1 -24.49 -8.39 15.16
N THR A 2 -24.21 -9.50 14.49
CA THR A 2 -22.86 -10.06 14.41
C THR A 2 -22.06 -9.14 13.49
N MET A 3 -21.05 -8.45 14.00
CA MET A 3 -20.14 -7.71 13.13
C MET A 3 -19.48 -8.70 12.17
N PRO A 4 -19.49 -8.48 10.85
CA PRO A 4 -18.77 -9.34 9.93
C PRO A 4 -17.31 -9.38 10.35
N HIS A 5 -16.75 -10.59 10.53
CA HIS A 5 -15.33 -10.76 10.81
C HIS A 5 -14.56 -10.29 9.57
N ILE A 6 -14.00 -9.09 9.67
CA ILE A 6 -13.13 -8.55 8.63
C ILE A 6 -11.83 -9.35 8.71
N GLU A 7 -11.62 -10.26 7.76
CA GLU A 7 -10.33 -10.93 7.61
C GLU A 7 -9.32 -9.90 7.05
N PRO A 8 -8.23 -9.59 7.79
CA PRO A 8 -7.21 -8.68 7.29
C PRO A 8 -6.54 -9.23 6.03
N ILE A 9 -6.18 -8.34 5.11
CA ILE A 9 -5.57 -8.66 3.83
C ILE A 9 -4.04 -8.65 3.98
N PRO A 10 -3.34 -9.76 3.67
CA PRO A 10 -1.89 -9.81 3.74
C PRO A 10 -1.23 -8.91 2.68
N VAL A 11 -0.18 -8.23 3.11
CA VAL A 11 0.72 -7.43 2.25
C VAL A 11 2.10 -8.08 2.20
N THR A 12 2.61 -8.34 1.01
CA THR A 12 4.00 -8.71 0.75
C THR A 12 4.72 -7.51 0.15
N LEU A 13 5.83 -7.07 0.76
CA LEU A 13 6.61 -5.93 0.29
C LEU A 13 7.86 -6.41 -0.44
N ILE A 14 8.05 -6.04 -1.70
CA ILE A 14 9.28 -6.31 -2.46
C ILE A 14 10.22 -5.12 -2.32
N THR A 15 11.43 -5.35 -1.81
CA THR A 15 12.45 -4.30 -1.63
C THR A 15 13.73 -4.57 -2.43
N ALA A 16 13.97 -5.82 -2.87
CA ALA A 16 15.16 -6.18 -3.63
C ALA A 16 14.86 -6.61 -5.09
N PRO A 17 15.73 -6.30 -6.06
CA PRO A 17 15.62 -6.81 -7.43
C PRO A 17 15.82 -8.34 -7.47
N GLY A 18 15.25 -9.00 -8.49
CA GLY A 18 15.38 -10.45 -8.67
C GLY A 18 14.43 -11.31 -7.81
N GLN A 19 13.67 -10.71 -6.89
CA GLN A 19 12.63 -11.39 -6.13
C GLN A 19 11.44 -11.78 -7.02
N LEU A 20 11.05 -13.05 -6.98
CA LEU A 20 9.82 -13.52 -7.63
C LEU A 20 8.74 -13.74 -6.58
N VAL A 21 7.62 -13.05 -6.73
CA VAL A 21 6.42 -13.22 -5.91
C VAL A 21 5.28 -13.68 -6.82
N PRO A 22 4.55 -14.75 -6.48
CA PRO A 22 3.42 -15.20 -7.29
C PRO A 22 2.33 -14.12 -7.34
N LEU A 23 1.81 -13.86 -8.54
CA LEU A 23 0.65 -13.01 -8.77
C LEU A 23 -0.44 -13.87 -9.39
N ASP A 24 -1.36 -14.35 -8.54
CA ASP A 24 -2.58 -15.02 -8.97
C ASP A 24 -3.71 -14.01 -9.22
N ALA A 25 -4.87 -14.51 -9.66
CA ALA A 25 -6.04 -13.67 -9.96
C ALA A 25 -6.60 -12.93 -8.73
N ASP A 26 -6.30 -13.40 -7.51
CA ASP A 26 -6.76 -12.81 -6.25
C ASP A 26 -5.73 -11.85 -5.64
N THR A 27 -4.65 -11.52 -6.37
CA THR A 27 -3.55 -10.68 -5.89
C THR A 27 -3.56 -9.30 -6.56
N ALA A 28 -3.67 -8.25 -5.74
CA ALA A 28 -3.46 -6.88 -6.18
C ALA A 28 -1.96 -6.56 -6.23
N LEU A 29 -1.51 -5.82 -7.24
CA LEU A 29 -0.15 -5.29 -7.32
C LEU A 29 -0.16 -3.77 -7.24
N ILE A 30 0.59 -3.21 -6.29
CA ILE A 30 0.95 -1.78 -6.26
C ILE A 30 2.43 -1.68 -6.60
N ARG A 31 2.78 -0.81 -7.55
CA ARG A 31 4.17 -0.40 -7.79
C ARG A 31 4.35 1.02 -7.28
N LEU A 32 5.18 1.17 -6.26
CA LEU A 32 5.54 2.48 -5.76
C LEU A 32 6.60 3.08 -6.69
N PRO A 33 6.36 4.28 -7.24
CA PRO A 33 7.34 4.92 -8.11
C PRO A 33 8.51 5.47 -7.28
N ALA A 34 9.64 5.74 -7.93
CA ALA A 34 10.80 6.37 -7.27
C ALA A 34 10.51 7.80 -6.82
N ASN A 35 9.65 8.49 -7.57
CA ASN A 35 9.10 9.79 -7.26
C ASN A 35 7.79 10.00 -8.06
N SER A 36 7.08 11.10 -7.82
CA SER A 36 5.88 11.48 -8.59
C SER A 36 6.13 11.82 -10.06
N GLY A 37 7.39 11.95 -10.49
CA GLY A 37 7.77 12.42 -11.83
C GLY A 37 7.66 13.93 -12.00
N HIS A 38 7.29 14.67 -10.95
CA HIS A 38 7.30 16.13 -10.95
C HIS A 38 8.65 16.66 -10.48
N GLY A 39 9.08 17.82 -10.97
CA GLY A 39 10.44 18.37 -10.80
C GLY A 39 10.83 18.86 -9.40
N HIS A 40 10.28 18.26 -8.34
CA HIS A 40 10.52 18.59 -6.94
C HIS A 40 10.40 17.35 -6.05
N ALA A 41 10.93 17.41 -4.82
CA ALA A 41 10.77 16.33 -3.86
C ALA A 41 9.28 16.07 -3.52
N ASP A 42 8.91 14.80 -3.43
CA ASP A 42 7.55 14.40 -3.05
C ASP A 42 7.29 14.70 -1.58
N GLY A 43 6.06 15.10 -1.25
CA GLY A 43 5.67 15.33 0.14
C GLY A 43 6.06 16.68 0.73
N GLU A 44 7.14 17.32 0.24
CA GLU A 44 7.60 18.61 0.78
C GLU A 44 6.88 19.81 0.13
N VAL A 45 6.61 19.73 -1.17
CA VAL A 45 6.14 20.90 -1.96
C VAL A 45 4.75 20.69 -2.55
N CYS A 46 4.33 19.43 -2.77
CA CYS A 46 3.07 19.11 -3.44
C CYS A 46 2.30 17.97 -2.77
N ILE A 47 1.10 18.27 -2.28
CA ILE A 47 0.21 17.28 -1.63
C ILE A 47 -0.24 16.16 -2.58
N ALA A 48 -0.41 16.47 -3.87
CA ALA A 48 -0.79 15.47 -4.87
C ALA A 48 0.35 14.51 -5.20
N CYS A 49 1.59 14.93 -5.01
CA CYS A 49 2.77 14.06 -5.17
C CYS A 49 2.96 13.20 -3.92
N ALA A 50 2.71 13.78 -2.75
CA ALA A 50 2.71 13.05 -1.47
C ALA A 50 1.76 11.84 -1.49
N SER A 51 0.55 11.99 -2.03
CA SER A 51 -0.43 10.90 -2.08
C SER A 51 -0.11 9.82 -3.11
N GLN A 52 0.62 10.15 -4.18
CA GLN A 52 1.02 9.17 -5.21
C GLN A 52 2.13 8.24 -4.75
N THR A 53 2.94 8.66 -3.77
CA THR A 53 4.02 7.85 -3.20
C THR A 53 3.68 7.26 -1.84
N ASP A 54 2.57 7.68 -1.22
CA ASP A 54 2.08 7.14 0.06
C ASP A 54 1.39 5.78 -0.13
N VAL A 55 2.07 4.71 0.29
CA VAL A 55 1.54 3.33 0.27
C VAL A 55 0.17 3.20 0.97
N ARG A 56 -0.09 3.97 2.03
CA ARG A 56 -1.37 3.90 2.75
C ARG A 56 -2.49 4.51 1.93
N ALA A 57 -2.24 5.62 1.23
CA ALA A 57 -3.21 6.20 0.31
C ALA A 57 -3.55 5.23 -0.82
N LEU A 58 -2.55 4.58 -1.42
CA LEU A 58 -2.74 3.62 -2.50
C LEU A 58 -3.51 2.37 -2.04
N LEU A 59 -3.19 1.81 -0.88
CA LEU A 59 -3.93 0.69 -0.29
C LEU A 59 -5.39 1.05 0.01
N TYR A 60 -5.64 2.26 0.50
CA TYR A 60 -7.00 2.74 0.70
C TYR A 60 -7.77 2.85 -0.62
N ASN A 61 -7.13 3.36 -1.68
CA ASN A 61 -7.75 3.43 -3.01
C ASN A 61 -8.13 2.04 -3.52
N LEU A 62 -7.27 1.02 -3.33
CA LEU A 62 -7.61 -0.36 -3.70
C LEU A 62 -8.87 -0.87 -2.99
N LEU A 63 -9.05 -0.54 -1.70
CA LEU A 63 -10.26 -0.90 -0.96
C LEU A 63 -11.49 -0.18 -1.52
N GLU A 64 -11.37 1.10 -1.84
CA GLU A 64 -12.46 1.90 -2.39
C GLU A 64 -12.86 1.42 -3.78
N GLU A 65 -11.90 1.11 -4.65
CA GLU A 65 -12.15 0.54 -5.97
C GLU A 65 -12.88 -0.80 -5.88
N GLN A 66 -12.49 -1.68 -4.96
CA GLN A 66 -13.18 -2.96 -4.75
C GLN A 66 -14.60 -2.73 -4.20
N ARG A 67 -14.79 -1.82 -3.23
CA ARG A 67 -16.11 -1.48 -2.68
C ARG A 67 -17.06 -0.92 -3.70
N ARG A 68 -16.53 -0.20 -4.69
CA ARG A 68 -17.29 0.41 -5.80
C ARG A 68 -17.40 -0.51 -7.02
N GLU A 69 -16.93 -1.76 -6.90
CA GLU A 69 -16.94 -2.75 -7.99
C GLU A 69 -16.17 -2.27 -9.24
N MET A 70 -15.22 -1.34 -9.06
CA MET A 70 -14.37 -0.81 -10.13
C MET A 70 -13.18 -1.71 -10.45
N ARG A 71 -12.96 -2.76 -9.65
CA ARG A 71 -11.95 -3.77 -9.87
C ARG A 71 -12.40 -5.14 -9.32
N PRO A 72 -11.82 -6.26 -9.81
CA PRO A 72 -12.03 -7.56 -9.20
C PRO A 72 -11.65 -7.57 -7.73
N ALA A 73 -12.34 -8.42 -6.96
CA ALA A 73 -11.99 -8.65 -5.57
C ALA A 73 -10.58 -9.24 -5.44
N PHE A 74 -9.88 -8.88 -4.38
CA PHE A 74 -8.55 -9.39 -4.07
C PHE A 74 -8.48 -9.84 -2.62
N ARG A 75 -7.62 -10.83 -2.37
CA ARG A 75 -7.39 -11.40 -1.04
C ARG A 75 -5.94 -11.25 -0.59
N ARG A 76 -5.06 -10.74 -1.46
CA ARG A 76 -3.65 -10.46 -1.18
C ARG A 76 -3.21 -9.19 -1.87
N VAL A 77 -2.22 -8.50 -1.32
CA VAL A 77 -1.55 -7.37 -1.98
C VAL A 77 -0.05 -7.60 -2.01
N VAL A 78 0.54 -7.36 -3.18
CA VAL A 78 1.99 -7.21 -3.35
C VAL A 78 2.29 -5.74 -3.57
N VAL A 79 3.21 -5.19 -2.78
CA VAL A 79 3.72 -3.83 -2.93
C VAL A 79 5.15 -3.93 -3.42
N ASP A 80 5.43 -3.44 -4.62
CA ASP A 80 6.76 -3.31 -5.16
C ASP A 80 7.32 -1.94 -4.80
N ALA A 81 8.28 -1.91 -3.88
CA ALA A 81 8.93 -0.71 -3.37
C ALA A 81 10.40 -0.61 -3.79
N ARG A 82 10.85 -1.41 -4.76
CA ARG A 82 12.27 -1.44 -5.19
C ARG A 82 12.78 -0.12 -5.73
N ALA A 83 11.88 0.72 -6.25
CA ALA A 83 12.21 2.03 -6.78
C ALA A 83 12.22 3.14 -5.70
N VAL A 84 11.66 2.86 -4.52
CA VAL A 84 11.55 3.84 -3.43
C VAL A 84 12.93 4.08 -2.80
N ALA A 85 13.27 5.35 -2.57
CA ALA A 85 14.58 5.72 -2.01
C ALA A 85 14.85 5.13 -0.62
N ASP A 86 13.84 5.09 0.24
CA ASP A 86 13.91 4.43 1.56
C ASP A 86 12.72 3.46 1.75
N PRO A 87 12.89 2.17 1.40
CA PRO A 87 11.86 1.16 1.63
C PRO A 87 11.50 0.95 3.11
N GLN A 88 12.35 1.36 4.06
CA GLN A 88 12.01 1.26 5.48
C GLN A 88 10.84 2.18 5.85
N GLN A 89 10.68 3.34 5.19
CA GLN A 89 9.48 4.17 5.40
C GLN A 89 8.19 3.41 5.05
N VAL A 90 8.22 2.58 4.01
CA VAL A 90 7.09 1.75 3.61
C VAL A 90 6.80 0.70 4.69
N VAL A 91 7.84 0.06 5.24
CA VAL A 91 7.71 -0.89 6.36
C VAL A 91 7.13 -0.19 7.60
N LEU A 92 7.63 0.99 7.98
CA LEU A 92 7.13 1.75 9.12
C LEU A 92 5.66 2.15 8.94
N ALA A 93 5.27 2.56 7.72
CA ALA A 93 3.88 2.88 7.39
C ALA A 93 2.95 1.66 7.53
N LEU A 94 3.36 0.50 6.99
CA LEU A 94 2.57 -0.74 7.02
C LEU A 94 2.52 -1.41 8.39
N THR A 95 3.48 -1.12 9.26
CA THR A 95 3.54 -1.64 10.65
C THR A 95 3.00 -0.66 11.68
N GLY A 96 2.38 0.44 11.25
CA GLY A 96 1.75 1.42 12.13
C GLY A 96 2.73 2.25 12.99
N LYS A 97 4.01 2.27 12.62
CA LYS A 97 5.06 3.02 13.35
C LYS A 97 5.15 4.49 12.94
N LEU A 98 4.53 4.86 11.82
CA LEU A 98 4.35 6.27 11.43
C LEU A 98 3.03 6.83 11.96
N PRO A 99 2.98 8.11 12.34
CA PRO A 99 1.74 8.74 12.78
C PRO A 99 0.66 8.69 11.69
N ALA A 100 -0.58 8.46 12.10
CA ALA A 100 -1.74 8.60 11.22
C ALA A 100 -1.96 10.09 10.92
N GLN A 101 -2.14 10.41 9.63
CA GLN A 101 -2.39 11.76 9.12
C GLN A 101 -3.86 11.92 8.68
N ALA A 102 -4.57 10.81 8.44
CA ALA A 102 -5.98 10.83 8.04
C ALA A 102 -6.72 9.55 8.47
N LEU A 103 -8.07 9.60 8.46
CA LEU A 103 -8.92 8.44 8.77
C LEU A 103 -8.61 7.21 7.91
N ARG A 104 -8.19 7.43 6.66
CA ARG A 104 -7.77 6.36 5.74
C ARG A 104 -6.65 5.48 6.31
N ASP A 105 -5.74 6.06 7.10
CA ASP A 105 -4.60 5.34 7.66
C ASP A 105 -5.07 4.31 8.71
N HIS A 106 -6.11 4.67 9.48
CA HIS A 106 -6.75 3.75 10.41
C HIS A 106 -7.51 2.63 9.68
N SER A 107 -8.17 2.95 8.56
CA SER A 107 -8.79 1.93 7.71
C SER A 107 -7.74 0.95 7.18
N VAL A 108 -6.61 1.46 6.69
CA VAL A 108 -5.51 0.62 6.19
C VAL A 108 -4.95 -0.26 7.31
N ALA A 109 -4.65 0.30 8.48
CA ALA A 109 -4.10 -0.45 9.61
C ALA A 109 -5.04 -1.56 10.13
N ARG A 110 -6.36 -1.43 9.93
CA ARG A 110 -7.34 -2.47 10.29
C ARG A 110 -7.51 -3.53 9.20
N MET A 111 -7.33 -3.14 7.94
CA MET A 111 -7.63 -3.97 6.78
C MET A 111 -6.42 -4.70 6.22
N PHE A 112 -5.20 -4.24 6.52
CA PHE A 112 -3.97 -4.78 5.95
C PHE A 112 -2.95 -5.11 7.03
N TYR A 113 -2.12 -6.12 6.78
CA TYR A 113 -0.99 -6.46 7.64
C TYR A 113 0.21 -6.93 6.81
N LEU A 114 1.41 -6.50 7.20
CA LEU A 114 2.65 -6.91 6.55
C LEU A 114 3.00 -8.35 6.94
N VAL A 115 3.07 -9.26 5.97
CA VAL A 115 3.45 -10.67 6.18
C VAL A 115 4.96 -10.85 6.14
N GLY A 116 5.65 -10.06 5.32
CA GLY A 116 7.10 -10.13 5.18
C GLY A 116 7.63 -9.15 4.14
N THR A 117 8.93 -8.91 4.25
CA THR A 117 9.72 -8.20 3.24
C THR A 117 10.43 -9.25 2.39
N ALA A 118 10.27 -9.10 1.09
CA ALA A 118 10.79 -9.95 0.05
C ALA A 118 11.97 -9.22 -0.61
#